data_AF-A0A542G295-F1
#
_entry.id   AF-A0A542G295-F1
#
_cell.length_a   1.000
_cell.length_b   1.000
_cell.length_c   1.000
_cell.angle_alpha   90.00
_cell.angle_beta   90.00
_cell.angle_gamma   90.00
#
_symmetry.space_group_name_H-M   'P 1'
#
loop_
_entity.id
_entity.type
_entity.pdbx_description
1 polymer ?
#
loop_
_entity_poly.entity_id
_entity_poly.type
_entity_poly.pdbx_seq_one_letter_code
_entity_poly.pdbx_strand_id
1 'polypeptide(L)' 'MTFNTAESVTLKIWDRAALHETLDSAVTDLSSRHNTTTCRIAVTCSGPNTFTLSLRGEEPALVL' A
#
# COMPACT_ATOMS: atom_id res chain seq x y z
N MET A 1 19.79 12.14 -5.84
CA MET A 1 18.45 12.38 -5.26
C MET A 1 17.43 11.67 -6.12
N THR A 2 17.27 10.36 -5.96
CA THR A 2 16.23 9.60 -6.66
C THR A 2 15.10 9.38 -5.67
N PHE A 3 14.14 10.29 -5.66
CA PHE A 3 12.83 10.03 -5.08
C PHE A 3 12.20 8.96 -5.97
N ASN A 4 12.43 7.69 -5.59
CA ASN A 4 11.66 6.59 -6.07
C ASN A 4 10.22 6.96 -5.75
N THR A 5 9.42 7.19 -6.78
CA THR A 5 7.97 7.37 -6.69
C THR A 5 7.41 6.09 -6.09
N ALA A 6 7.48 5.99 -4.77
CA ALA A 6 6.93 4.90 -3.99
C ALA A 6 5.45 4.88 -4.34
N GLU A 7 5.05 3.91 -5.14
CA GLU A 7 3.70 3.72 -5.63
C GLU A 7 2.81 3.47 -4.40
N SER A 8 2.32 4.57 -3.85
CA SER A 8 1.67 4.65 -2.55
C SER A 8 0.30 5.24 -2.74
N VAL A 9 -0.72 4.47 -2.42
CA VAL A 9 -2.12 4.86 -2.50
C VAL A 9 -2.58 5.23 -1.11
N THR A 10 -3.02 6.48 -0.95
CA THR A 10 -3.63 6.92 0.31
C THR A 10 -5.15 6.88 0.18
N LEU A 11 -5.78 6.07 1.02
CA LEU A 11 -7.23 5.91 1.09
C LEU A 11 -7.76 6.56 2.36
N LYS A 12 -8.82 7.34 2.20
CA LYS A 12 -9.61 7.85 3.31
C LYS A 12 -10.83 6.97 3.50
N ILE A 13 -10.79 6.13 4.53
CA ILE A 13 -11.86 5.18 4.85
C ILE A 13 -12.61 5.69 6.09
N TRP A 14 -13.84 6.12 5.86
CA TRP A 14 -14.74 6.60 6.91
C TRP A 14 -15.62 5.48 7.47
N ASP A 15 -15.97 4.51 6.63
CA ASP A 15 -16.75 3.35 7.02
C ASP A 15 -15.84 2.22 7.52
N ARG A 16 -15.87 1.97 8.85
CA ARG A 16 -15.02 0.95 9.48
C ARG A 16 -15.47 -0.48 9.18
N ALA A 17 -16.72 -0.70 8.77
CA ALA A 17 -17.21 -2.03 8.40
C ALA A 17 -16.69 -2.42 7.01
N ALA A 18 -16.70 -1.49 6.06
CA ALA A 18 -16.15 -1.66 4.71
C ALA A 18 -14.63 -1.49 4.65
N LEU A 19 -13.95 -1.19 5.77
CA LEU A 19 -12.50 -0.96 5.80
C LEU A 19 -11.72 -2.17 5.31
N HIS A 20 -12.10 -3.37 5.75
CA HIS A 20 -11.39 -4.58 5.37
C HIS A 20 -11.57 -4.88 3.87
N GLU A 21 -12.80 -4.81 3.36
CA GLU A 21 -13.09 -5.00 1.93
C GLU A 21 -12.45 -3.92 1.05
N THR A 22 -12.46 -2.66 1.48
CA THR A 22 -11.84 -1.55 0.74
C THR A 22 -10.33 -1.71 0.68
N LEU A 23 -9.70 -2.11 1.79
CA LEU A 23 -8.26 -2.40 1.82
C LEU A 23 -7.93 -3.62 0.96
N ASP A 24 -8.70 -4.70 1.03
CA ASP A 24 -8.48 -5.90 0.23
C ASP A 24 -8.63 -5.63 -1.28
N SER A 25 -9.67 -4.88 -1.67
CA SER A 25 -9.85 -4.43 -3.06
C SER A 25 -8.70 -3.54 -3.52
N ALA A 26 -8.25 -2.59 -2.69
CA ALA A 26 -7.14 -1.72 -3.03
C ALA A 26 -5.81 -2.48 -3.12
N VAL A 27 -5.58 -3.45 -2.23
CA VAL A 27 -4.43 -4.36 -2.27
C VAL A 27 -4.48 -5.19 -3.54
N THR A 28 -5.64 -5.71 -3.91
CA THR A 28 -5.83 -6.52 -5.13
C THR A 28 -5.64 -5.69 -6.40
N ASP A 29 -6.21 -4.49 -6.48
CA ASP A 29 -6.01 -3.55 -7.59
C ASP A 29 -4.54 -3.16 -7.73
N LEU A 30 -3.87 -2.80 -6.63
CA LEU A 30 -2.44 -2.47 -6.62
C LEU A 30 -1.60 -3.69 -7.02
N SER A 31 -1.90 -4.87 -6.51
CA SER A 31 -1.18 -6.10 -6.87
C SER A 31 -1.32 -6.42 -8.37
N SER A 32 -2.51 -6.23 -8.94
CA SER A 32 -2.81 -6.47 -10.35
C SER A 32 -2.13 -5.44 -11.26
N ARG A 33 -2.15 -4.16 -10.89
CA ARG A 33 -1.51 -3.08 -11.65
C ARG A 33 0.01 -3.22 -11.70
N HIS A 34 0.62 -3.61 -10.58
CA HIS A 34 2.06 -3.70 -10.43
C HIS A 34 2.59 -5.13 -10.63
N ASN A 35 1.73 -6.07 -11.03
CA ASN A 35 2.01 -7.50 -11.20
C ASN A 35 2.84 -8.07 -10.03
N THR A 36 2.52 -7.61 -8.82
CA THR A 36 3.26 -7.93 -7.59
C THR A 36 2.40 -8.82 -6.71
N THR A 37 3.02 -9.55 -5.79
CA THR A 37 2.26 -10.31 -4.80
C THR A 37 1.72 -9.35 -3.75
N THR A 38 0.48 -9.57 -3.30
CA THR A 38 -0.17 -8.79 -2.23
C THR A 38 0.68 -8.69 -0.95
N CYS A 39 1.54 -9.67 -0.68
CA CYS A 39 2.51 -9.67 0.42
C CYS A 39 3.56 -8.55 0.35
N ARG A 40 3.76 -7.93 -0.83
CA ARG A 40 4.65 -6.78 -1.01
C ARG A 40 3.95 -5.46 -0.72
N ILE A 41 2.67 -5.45 -0.37
CA ILE A 41 1.94 -4.21 -0.07
C ILE A 41 1.95 -3.97 1.44
N ALA A 42 2.57 -2.88 1.87
CA ALA A 42 2.55 -2.43 3.25
C ALA A 42 1.38 -1.47 3.47
N VAL A 43 0.50 -1.79 4.41
CA VAL A 43 -0.61 -0.91 4.80
C VAL A 43 -0.21 -0.18 6.08
N THR A 44 -0.08 1.14 6.00
CA THR A 44 0.26 2.02 7.10
C THR A 44 -0.96 2.84 7.51
N CYS A 45 -1.33 2.81 8.79
CA CYS A 45 -2.35 3.69 9.32
C CYS A 45 -1.70 5.02 9.73
N SER A 46 -1.93 6.07 8.94
CA SER A 46 -1.32 7.39 9.15
C SER A 46 -2.23 8.33 9.93
N GLY A 47 -3.49 7.97 10.17
CA GLY A 47 -4.45 8.80 10.90
C GLY A 47 -5.78 8.10 11.19
N PRO A 48 -6.73 8.77 11.87
CA PRO A 48 -7.97 8.14 12.37
C PRO A 48 -8.84 7.49 11.28
N ASN A 49 -8.69 7.93 10.03
CA ASN A 49 -9.43 7.42 8.87
C ASN A 49 -8.55 7.35 7.61
N THR A 50 -7.22 7.39 7.76
CA THR A 50 -6.31 7.50 6.61
C THR A 50 -5.33 6.34 6.60
N PHE A 51 -5.40 5.56 5.53
CA PHE A 51 -4.58 4.38 5.30
C PHE A 51 -3.72 4.64 4.07
N THR A 52 -2.41 4.48 4.23
CA THR A 52 -1.45 4.59 3.13
C THR A 52 -0.98 3.19 2.81
N LEU A 53 -1.37 2.68 1.65
CA LEU A 53 -0.85 1.45 1.08
C LEU A 53 0.36 1.79 0.24
N SER A 54 1.50 1.18 0.50
CA SER A 54 2.72 1.38 -0.26
C SER A 54 3.24 0.04 -0.72
N LEU A 55 3.69 -0.05 -1.97
CA LEU A 55 4.51 -1.17 -2.37
C LEU A 55 5.83 -1.12 -1.59
N ARG A 56 6.13 -2.18 -0.84
CA ARG A 56 7.51 -2.55 -0.55
C ARG A 56 8.11 -2.88 -1.91
N GLY A 57 8.70 -1.86 -2.52
CA GLY A 57 9.67 -2.06 -3.58
C GLY A 57 10.63 -3.15 -3.12
N GLU A 58 11.11 -3.93 -4.08
CA GLU A 58 12.23 -4.81 -3.85
C GLU A 58 13.38 -3.93 -3.36
N GLU A 59 13.46 -3.76 -2.04
CA GLU A 59 14.64 -3.25 -1.37
C GLU A 59 15.72 -4.20 -1.86
N PRO A 60 16.76 -3.74 -2.60
CA PRO A 60 17.96 -4.53 -2.66
C PRO A 60 18.33 -4.74 -1.20
N ALA A 61 18.21 -5.99 -0.75
CA ALA A 61 18.64 -6.38 0.57
C ALA A 61 20.06 -5.83 0.76
N LEU A 62 20.21 -4.84 1.65
CA LEU A 62 21.46 -4.31 2.17
C LEU A 62 22.54 -3.87 1.15
N VAL A 63 22.99 -2.62 1.28
CA VAL A 63 24.43 -2.36 1.33
C VAL A 63 24.72 -1.39 2.46
N LEU A 64 25.16 -1.92 3.60
CA LEU A 64 25.90 -1.19 4.63
C LEU A 64 27.14 -2.00 4.97
#